data_AF-A0A511SXJ9-F1
#
_entry.id   AF-A0A511SXJ9-F1
#
_cell.length_a   1.000
_cell.length_b   1.000
_cell.length_c   1.000
_cell.angle_alpha   90.00
_cell.angle_beta   90.00
_cell.angle_gamma   90.00
#
_symmetry.space_group_name_H-M   'P 1'
#
loop_
_entity.id
_entity.type
_entity.pdbx_description
1 polymer ?
#
loop_
_entity_poly.entity_id
_entity_poly.type
_entity_poly.pdbx_seq_one_letter_code
_entity_poly.pdbx_strand_id
1 'polypeptide(L)'
;MRLRWVVWGALLGVQLLVTVFPVEALGPVVAGSVYLPLMLLSGLGLRVYGPGVSGGWAPPSVLGWLLLALFWGLVWWSVVSLGARLMRPRAGMST
;
A
#
# COMPACT_ATOMS: atom_id res chain seq x y z
N MET A 1 -25.10 7.03 -5.71
CA MET A 1 -25.30 5.59 -5.39
C MET A 1 -24.04 4.74 -5.55
N ARG A 2 -23.15 4.98 -6.52
CA ARG A 2 -21.94 4.16 -6.75
C ARG A 2 -20.95 4.08 -5.59
N LEU A 3 -20.67 5.18 -4.88
CA LEU A 3 -19.71 5.19 -3.77
C LEU A 3 -20.10 4.24 -2.62
N ARG A 4 -21.40 4.15 -2.32
CA ARG A 4 -21.94 3.30 -1.25
C ARG A 4 -21.63 1.82 -1.53
N TRP A 5 -21.84 1.40 -2.78
CA TRP A 5 -21.57 0.04 -3.24
C TRP A 5 -20.07 -0.28 -3.31
N VAL A 6 -19.25 0.69 -3.71
CA VAL A 6 -17.78 0.53 -3.70
C VAL A 6 -17.26 0.35 -2.27
N VAL A 7 -17.71 1.20 -1.34
CA VAL A 7 -17.35 1.09 0.08
C VAL A 7 -17.83 -0.23 0.66
N TRP A 8 -19.06 -0.63 0.35
CA TRP A 8 -19.63 -1.88 0.84
C TRP A 8 -18.90 -3.11 0.31
N GLY A 9 -18.59 -3.14 -1.00
CA GLY A 9 -17.78 -4.20 -1.59
C GLY A 9 -16.35 -4.26 -1.04
N ALA A 10 -15.74 -3.11 -0.77
CA ALA A 10 -14.43 -3.05 -0.13
C ALA A 10 -14.46 -3.63 1.30
N LEU A 11 -15.46 -3.25 2.11
CA LEU A 11 -15.63 -3.77 3.46
C LEU A 11 -15.88 -5.29 3.47
N LEU A 12 -16.72 -5.79 2.56
CA LEU A 12 -16.94 -7.23 2.40
C LEU A 12 -15.67 -7.96 1.98
N GLY A 13 -14.90 -7.39 1.04
CA GLY A 13 -13.63 -7.95 0.61
C GLY A 13 -12.61 -8.04 1.74
N VAL A 14 -12.49 -6.97 2.55
CA VAL A 14 -11.64 -6.97 3.75
C VAL A 14 -12.10 -8.03 4.74
N GLN A 15 -13.41 -8.16 4.97
CA GLN A 15 -13.95 -9.16 5.89
C GLN A 15 -13.66 -10.59 5.40
N LEU A 16 -13.85 -10.86 4.10
CA LEU A 16 -13.52 -12.14 3.48
C LEU A 16 -12.03 -12.45 3.61
N LEU A 17 -11.15 -11.48 3.32
CA LEU A 17 -9.70 -11.62 3.49
C LEU A 17 -9.33 -12.01 4.92
N VAL A 18 -9.92 -11.35 5.93
CA VAL A 18 -9.68 -11.67 7.34
C VAL A 18 -10.21 -13.06 7.72
N THR A 19 -11.30 -13.53 7.11
CA THR A 19 -11.84 -14.87 7.40
C THR A 19 -11.11 -16.00 6.68
N VAL A 20 -10.54 -15.74 5.50
CA VAL A 20 -9.91 -16.77 4.66
C VAL A 20 -8.41 -16.90 4.97
N PHE A 21 -7.76 -15.81 5.36
CA PHE A 21 -6.33 -15.82 5.66
C PHE A 21 -6.06 -15.80 7.17
N PRO A 22 -5.29 -16.77 7.70
CA PRO A 22 -4.81 -16.68 9.08
C PRO A 22 -3.96 -15.42 9.25
N VAL A 23 -4.19 -14.67 10.33
CA VAL A 23 -3.52 -13.38 10.59
C VAL A 23 -2.00 -13.56 10.64
N GLU A 24 -1.55 -14.73 11.07
CA GLU A 24 -0.15 -15.14 11.12
C GLU A 24 0.50 -15.17 9.73
N ALA A 25 -0.26 -15.52 8.69
CA ALA A 25 0.21 -15.50 7.31
C ALA A 25 0.29 -14.09 6.70
N LEU A 26 -0.39 -13.10 7.30
CA LEU A 26 -0.31 -11.70 6.87
C LEU A 26 0.96 -11.02 7.38
N GLY A 27 1.55 -11.50 8.47
CA GLY A 27 2.77 -10.94 9.07
C GLY A 27 3.91 -10.73 8.06
N PRO A 28 4.32 -11.76 7.30
CA PRO A 28 5.36 -11.62 6.27
C PRO A 28 5.00 -10.64 5.16
N VAL A 29 3.73 -10.57 4.76
CA VAL A 29 3.26 -9.68 3.68
C VAL A 29 3.30 -8.23 4.14
N VAL A 30 2.82 -7.96 5.36
CA VAL A 30 2.85 -6.63 5.97
C VAL A 30 4.30 -6.21 6.25
N ALA A 31 5.14 -7.12 6.74
CA ALA A 31 6.57 -6.84 6.89
C ALA A 31 7.21 -6.51 5.53
N GLY A 32 6.93 -7.30 4.49
CA GLY A 32 7.41 -7.04 3.14
C GLY A 32 6.96 -5.68 2.59
N SER A 33 5.70 -5.29 2.80
CA SER A 33 5.17 -4.01 2.31
C SER A 33 5.79 -2.79 2.99
N VAL A 34 6.36 -2.95 4.18
CA VAL A 34 7.07 -1.92 4.95
C VAL A 34 8.57 -1.96 4.63
N TYR A 35 9.22 -3.10 4.80
CA TYR A 35 10.68 -3.22 4.75
C TYR A 35 11.22 -3.23 3.32
N LEU A 36 10.51 -3.77 2.33
CA LEU A 36 11.03 -3.87 0.97
C LEU A 36 11.25 -2.49 0.30
N PRO A 37 10.30 -1.54 0.36
CA PRO A 37 10.53 -0.18 -0.14
C PRO A 37 11.65 0.54 0.64
N LEU A 38 11.67 0.39 1.96
CA LEU A 38 12.68 1.01 2.81
C LEU A 38 14.08 0.41 2.58
N MET A 39 14.18 -0.88 2.26
CA MET A 39 15.45 -1.53 1.96
C MET A 39 16.08 -0.97 0.69
N LEU A 40 15.28 -0.68 -0.34
CA LEU A 40 15.75 0.01 -1.54
C LEU A 40 16.31 1.41 -1.21
N LEU A 41 15.59 2.17 -0.38
CA LEU A 41 16.00 3.51 0.05
C LEU A 41 17.24 3.47 0.96
N SER A 42 17.34 2.47 1.83
CA SER A 42 18.53 2.23 2.66
C SER A 42 19.74 1.88 1.81
N GLY A 43 19.56 1.14 0.71
CA GLY A 43 20.62 0.84 -0.26
C GLY A 43 21.18 2.09 -0.95
N LEU A 44 20.41 3.18 -1.01
CA LEU A 44 20.85 4.50 -1.49
C LEU A 44 21.58 5.33 -0.42
N GLY A 45 21.82 4.76 0.77
CA GLY A 45 22.52 5.42 1.87
C GLY A 45 21.63 6.28 2.78
N LEU A 46 20.30 6.23 2.61
CA LEU A 46 19.37 6.97 3.48
C LEU A 46 19.21 6.26 4.84
N ARG A 47 19.25 7.04 5.93
CA ARG A 47 19.01 6.54 7.29
C ARG A 47 17.51 6.39 7.58
N VAL A 48 16.91 5.39 6.96
CA VAL A 48 15.47 5.10 7.05
C VAL A 48 15.09 4.18 8.22
N TYR A 49 16.07 3.56 8.87
CA TYR A 49 15.88 2.72 10.05
C TYR A 49 16.39 3.42 11.32
N GLY A 50 15.69 3.22 12.44
CA GLY A 50 16.10 3.67 13.76
C GLY A 50 17.10 2.72 14.43
N PRO A 51 17.58 3.05 15.64
CA PRO A 51 18.43 2.15 16.42
C PRO A 51 17.67 0.84 16.71
N GLY A 52 18.23 -0.29 16.27
CA GLY A 52 17.63 -1.61 16.45
C GLY A 52 17.71 -2.07 17.90
N VAL A 53 16.59 -2.54 18.44
CA VAL A 53 16.58 -3.29 19.71
C VAL A 53 17.12 -4.69 19.40
N SER A 54 18.10 -5.15 20.16
CA SER A 54 18.85 -6.39 19.90
C SER A 54 17.93 -7.58 19.61
N GLY A 55 18.08 -8.19 18.42
CA GLY A 55 17.39 -9.42 18.02
C GLY A 55 16.16 -9.26 17.11
N GLY A 56 15.73 -8.02 16.82
CA GLY A 56 14.59 -7.74 15.94
C GLY A 56 14.96 -6.99 14.65
N TRP A 57 13.98 -6.86 13.76
CA TRP A 57 14.07 -5.95 12.61
C TRP A 57 14.13 -4.52 13.14
N ALA A 58 15.06 -3.72 12.62
CA ALA A 58 15.19 -2.32 13.03
C ALA A 58 13.91 -1.56 12.65
N PRO A 59 13.26 -0.88 13.61
CA PRO A 59 12.03 -0.15 13.30
C PRO A 59 12.34 0.99 12.30
N PRO A 60 11.39 1.36 11.43
CA PRO A 60 11.55 2.53 10.59
C PRO A 60 11.75 3.79 11.45
N SER A 61 12.66 4.66 11.04
CA SER A 61 12.80 5.99 11.62
C SER A 61 11.60 6.88 11.23
N VAL A 62 11.48 8.07 11.82
CA VAL A 62 10.45 9.05 11.41
C VAL A 62 10.55 9.35 9.91
N LEU A 63 11.78 9.50 9.39
CA LEU A 63 12.01 9.66 7.95
C LEU A 63 11.57 8.43 7.16
N GLY A 64 11.87 7.22 7.66
CA GLY A 64 11.42 5.98 7.05
C GLY A 64 9.89 5.93 6.91
N TRP A 65 9.14 6.27 7.96
CA TRP A 65 7.68 6.34 7.91
C TRP A 65 7.17 7.36 6.89
N LEU A 66 7.77 8.55 6.83
CA LEU A 66 7.39 9.58 5.85
C LEU A 66 7.63 9.12 4.41
N LEU A 67 8.79 8.52 4.14
CA LEU A 67 9.14 8.02 2.81
C LEU A 67 8.26 6.84 2.40
N LEU A 68 7.92 5.95 3.35
CA LEU A 68 7.01 4.84 3.11
C LEU A 68 5.60 5.34 2.78
N ALA A 69 5.09 6.32 3.53
CA ALA A 69 3.79 6.94 3.26
C ALA A 69 3.77 7.62 1.88
N LEU A 70 4.85 8.33 1.52
CA LEU A 70 4.99 8.95 0.20
C LEU A 70 5.03 7.89 -0.91
N PHE A 71 5.80 6.82 -0.73
CA PHE A 71 5.91 5.72 -1.68
C PHE A 71 4.54 5.08 -1.93
N TRP A 72 3.84 4.66 -0.88
CA TRP A 72 2.52 4.05 -1.01
C TRP A 72 1.47 5.05 -1.52
N GLY A 73 1.57 6.32 -1.14
CA GLY A 73 0.74 7.39 -1.69
C GLY A 73 0.88 7.49 -3.21
N LEU A 74 2.11 7.46 -3.74
CA LEU A 74 2.39 7.47 -5.18
C LEU A 74 1.89 6.21 -5.89
N VAL A 75 2.07 5.04 -5.27
CA VAL A 75 1.57 3.76 -5.81
C VAL A 75 0.04 3.82 -5.94
N TRP A 76 -0.67 4.17 -4.87
CA TRP A 76 -2.14 4.24 -4.91
C TRP A 76 -2.65 5.36 -5.80
N TRP A 77 -1.98 6.52 -5.82
CA TRP A 77 -2.28 7.59 -6.76
C TRP A 77 -2.20 7.10 -8.22
N SER A 78 -1.15 6.33 -8.54
CA SER A 78 -0.98 5.74 -9.87
C SER A 78 -2.09 4.74 -10.22
N VAL A 79 -2.44 3.85 -9.28
CA VAL A 79 -3.52 2.87 -9.45
C VAL A 79 -4.86 3.58 -9.70
N VAL A 80 -5.20 4.58 -8.89
CA VAL A 80 -6.44 5.36 -9.04
C VAL A 80 -6.44 6.13 -10.35
N SER A 81 -5.32 6.76 -10.72
CA SER A 81 -5.18 7.51 -11.97
C SER A 81 -5.36 6.61 -13.19
N LEU A 82 -4.80 5.41 -13.18
CA LEU A 82 -4.97 4.42 -14.24
C LEU A 82 -6.41 3.91 -14.30
N GLY A 83 -6.99 3.53 -13.16
CA GLY A 83 -8.40 3.13 -13.08
C GLY A 83 -9.34 4.20 -13.61
N ALA A 84 -9.13 5.47 -13.22
CA ALA A 84 -9.91 6.60 -13.70
C ALA A 84 -9.77 6.81 -15.23
N ARG A 85 -8.57 6.63 -15.79
CA ARG A 85 -8.35 6.70 -17.24
C ARG A 85 -9.09 5.59 -17.99
N LEU A 86 -9.04 4.35 -17.47
CA LEU A 86 -9.71 3.19 -18.07
C LEU A 86 -11.23 3.25 -17.98
N MET A 87 -11.76 3.91 -16.95
CA MET A 87 -13.20 4.07 -16.73
C MET A 87 -13.80 5.31 -17.40
N ARG A 88 -12.99 6.16 -18.05
CA ARG A 88 -13.53 7.29 -18.81
C ARG A 88 -14.35 6.76 -19.98
N PRO A 89 -15.65 7.11 -20.07
CA PRO A 89 -16.44 6.80 -21.25
C PRO A 89 -15.75 7.40 -22.48
N ARG A 90 -15.65 6.63 -23.57
CA ARG A 90 -15.36 7.20 -24.90
C ARG A 90 -16.52 8.12 -25.26
N ALA A 91 -16.44 9.39 -24.88
CA ALA A 91 -17.33 10.41 -25.39
C ALA A 91 -16.84 10.77 -26.80
N GLY A 92 -17.58 10.33 -27.83
CA GLY A 92 -17.35 10.73 -29.21
C GLY A 92 -17.37 9.58 -30.22
N MET A 93 -18.55 9.03 -30.47
CA MET A 93 -18.91 8.47 -31.77
C MET A 93 -20.43 8.52 -31.91
N SER A 94 -20.94 9.74 -32.08
CA SER A 94 -22.25 9.97 -32.69
C SER A 94 -21.98 10.85 -33.91
N THR A 95 -21.89 10.19 -35.06
CA THR A 95 -22.07 10.74 -36.40
C THR A 95 -23.45 11.36 -36.56
#